data_AF-A0A2E2KHU6-F1
#
_entry.id   AF-A0A2E2KHU6-F1
#
_cell.length_a   1.000
_cell.length_b   1.000
_cell.length_c   1.000
_cell.angle_alpha   90.00
_cell.angle_beta   90.00
_cell.angle_gamma   90.00
#
_symmetry.space_group_name_H-M   'P 1'
#
loop_
_entity.id
_entity.type
_entity.pdbx_description
1 polymer ?
#
loop_
_entity_poly.entity_id
_entity_poly.type
_entity_poly.pdbx_seq_one_letter_code
_entity_poly.pdbx_strand_id
1 'polypeptide(L)'
;MLSDQREILILGGGPSGAAVALGLQKLGYKQITLVTESRPFKAMEGISERVVDGLRGAGFKHAIENLPEPSARFVTWNGESNQANTEQLIDRVAFDNALMVDLAMQGIHVIQGRIESVRSAEFGHEVSVDSCGQTTYLSADFLVEARGRAAPSAKLKRLRGAETVSLLQYWQGAEQERSSAVQSFENGWAWLASDGNGRRYLQLTFDVASTDLPEKSKLVGFCNEKLSKLSQAQPFLEGAEPTGELYARTSTPILCEEAVGLNWIRVGDAAMSVDPLSGNGIFQTLSSSLQAPAVINTLITKPAKARLAQQFHQLRITELFYRFARIGRDFYMMEKQWPTQPFWKTRSAWPDKEPIHQASDISSIQVCQRPVVKSGLIELVDVVVTADQPLGIWHLSGIPLAPVVQAYRSSDGLNELKSKLSAMGFTPEQQVFSLGWLRQQGAAFDSVTG
;
A
#
# COMPACT_ATOMS: atom_id res chain seq x y z
N MET A 1 13.86 28.26 7.72
CA MET A 1 14.33 28.65 9.06
C MET A 1 14.13 27.57 10.13
N LEU A 2 12.93 27.02 10.38
CA LEU A 2 12.80 25.82 11.25
C LEU A 2 13.02 24.48 10.52
N SER A 3 12.74 24.42 9.21
CA SER A 3 12.90 23.21 8.39
C SER A 3 14.35 22.87 8.03
N ASP A 4 15.24 23.86 7.98
CA ASP A 4 16.65 23.67 7.60
C ASP A 4 17.51 23.03 8.72
N GLN A 5 17.01 22.97 9.95
CA GLN A 5 17.77 22.52 11.13
C GLN A 5 17.27 21.22 11.76
N ARG A 6 16.15 20.64 11.30
CA ARG A 6 15.61 19.42 11.88
C ARG A 6 16.23 18.18 11.27
N GLU A 7 16.79 17.31 12.11
CA GLU A 7 17.28 16.00 11.71
C GLU A 7 16.10 15.02 11.59
N ILE A 8 15.78 14.59 10.36
CA ILE A 8 14.75 13.59 10.11
C ILE A 8 15.43 12.26 9.80
N LEU A 9 15.15 11.26 10.62
CA LEU A 9 15.68 9.91 10.47
C LEU A 9 14.58 8.96 10.00
N ILE A 10 14.81 8.30 8.87
CA ILE A 10 13.90 7.33 8.26
C ILE A 10 14.49 5.94 8.46
N LEU A 11 13.74 5.08 9.13
CA LEU A 11 14.11 3.70 9.40
C LEU A 11 13.48 2.79 8.35
N GLY A 12 14.26 2.26 7.42
CA GLY A 12 13.84 1.35 6.37
C GLY A 12 13.84 1.99 4.97
N GLY A 13 14.56 1.37 4.04
CA GLY A 13 14.75 1.84 2.65
C GLY A 13 13.82 1.21 1.61
N GLY A 14 12.69 0.62 2.02
CA GLY A 14 11.69 0.18 1.05
C GLY A 14 10.95 1.35 0.36
N PRO A 15 10.00 1.06 -0.55
CA PRO A 15 9.25 2.08 -1.29
C PRO A 15 8.63 3.16 -0.43
N SER A 16 8.11 2.80 0.74
CA SER A 16 7.52 3.74 1.70
C SER A 16 8.53 4.74 2.24
N GLY A 17 9.65 4.27 2.79
CA GLY A 17 10.67 5.14 3.38
C GLY A 17 11.27 6.06 2.33
N ALA A 18 11.56 5.51 1.14
CA ALA A 18 12.07 6.29 0.02
C ALA A 18 11.07 7.35 -0.46
N ALA A 19 9.78 7.02 -0.58
CA ALA A 19 8.75 7.99 -0.98
C ALA A 19 8.59 9.14 0.04
N VAL A 20 8.69 8.83 1.34
CA VAL A 20 8.69 9.86 2.39
C VAL A 20 9.92 10.76 2.26
N ALA A 21 11.10 10.17 2.07
CA ALA A 21 12.36 10.91 1.92
C ALA A 21 12.30 11.89 0.73
N LEU A 22 11.87 11.41 -0.45
CA LEU A 22 11.68 12.24 -1.64
C LEU A 22 10.66 13.35 -1.41
N GLY A 23 9.54 13.05 -0.76
CA GLY A 23 8.51 14.05 -0.47
C GLY A 23 8.98 15.12 0.51
N LEU A 24 9.77 14.75 1.53
CA LEU A 24 10.38 15.70 2.46
C LEU A 24 11.43 16.58 1.75
N GLN A 25 12.25 16.00 0.88
CA GLN A 25 13.22 16.75 0.08
C GLN A 25 12.50 17.80 -0.80
N LYS A 26 11.37 17.44 -1.43
CA LYS A 26 10.54 18.38 -2.22
C LYS A 26 9.95 19.52 -1.39
N LEU A 27 9.75 19.31 -0.08
CA LEU A 27 9.33 20.35 0.86
C LEU A 27 10.51 21.21 1.38
N GLY A 28 11.73 20.94 0.92
CA GLY A 28 12.92 21.72 1.24
C GLY A 28 13.68 21.27 2.49
N TYR A 29 13.37 20.09 3.06
CA TYR A 29 14.16 19.53 4.15
C TYR A 29 15.51 19.02 3.61
N LYS A 30 16.60 19.37 4.31
CA LYS A 30 17.98 19.06 3.89
C LYS A 30 18.65 17.98 4.74
N GLN A 31 18.29 17.89 6.01
CA GLN A 31 18.88 16.92 6.95
C GLN A 31 18.01 15.67 7.05
N ILE A 32 17.96 14.92 5.95
CA ILE A 32 17.23 13.65 5.86
C ILE A 32 18.26 12.53 5.80
N THR A 33 18.24 11.65 6.80
CA THR A 33 19.03 10.42 6.81
C THR A 33 18.08 9.23 6.73
N LEU A 34 18.35 8.30 5.82
CA LEU A 34 17.65 7.04 5.72
C LEU A 34 18.60 5.90 6.09
N VAL A 35 18.19 5.07 7.04
CA VAL A 35 18.94 3.85 7.42
C VAL A 35 18.23 2.66 6.80
N THR A 36 18.96 1.84 6.06
CA THR A 36 18.42 0.63 5.47
C THR A 36 19.40 -0.52 5.55
N GLU A 37 18.87 -1.73 5.65
CA GLU A 37 19.64 -2.95 5.49
C GLU A 37 19.24 -3.63 4.18
N SER A 38 20.16 -4.44 3.65
CA SER A 38 19.83 -5.31 2.51
C SER A 38 18.76 -6.31 2.91
N ARG A 39 17.86 -6.61 1.97
CA ARG A 39 16.82 -7.62 2.20
C ARG A 39 17.48 -8.96 2.57
N PRO A 40 17.01 -9.67 3.62
CA PRO A 40 17.61 -10.92 4.07
C PRO A 40 17.41 -12.10 3.09
N PHE A 41 16.64 -11.91 2.02
CA PHE A 41 16.38 -12.89 0.99
C PHE A 41 16.12 -12.18 -0.34
N LYS A 42 16.42 -12.84 -1.45
CA LYS A 42 15.98 -12.36 -2.75
C LYS A 42 14.46 -12.49 -2.80
N ALA A 43 13.73 -11.51 -3.31
CA ALA A 43 12.26 -11.62 -3.45
C ALA A 43 11.84 -11.25 -4.89
N MET A 44 10.75 -11.86 -5.34
CA MET A 44 10.05 -11.47 -6.55
C MET A 44 8.67 -10.95 -6.19
N GLU A 45 8.20 -9.91 -6.85
CA GLU A 45 6.87 -9.34 -6.68
C GLU A 45 6.27 -9.02 -8.04
N GLY A 46 4.98 -9.30 -8.23
CA GLY A 46 4.22 -8.79 -9.37
C GLY A 46 3.69 -7.40 -9.03
N ILE A 47 3.87 -6.43 -9.94
CA ILE A 47 3.33 -5.08 -9.79
C ILE A 47 2.40 -4.74 -10.96
N SER A 48 1.34 -3.98 -10.67
CA SER A 48 0.42 -3.47 -11.68
C SER A 48 0.87 -2.11 -12.23
N GLU A 49 0.33 -1.68 -13.38
CA GLU A 49 0.59 -0.34 -13.93
C GLU A 49 0.27 0.78 -12.92
N ARG A 50 -0.73 0.57 -12.07
CA ARG A 50 -1.09 1.50 -11.00
C ARG A 50 0.04 1.69 -9.98
N VAL A 51 0.84 0.67 -9.72
CA VAL A 51 2.05 0.78 -8.88
C VAL A 51 3.07 1.65 -9.59
N VAL A 52 3.30 1.42 -10.89
CA VAL A 52 4.25 2.19 -11.72
C VAL A 52 3.87 3.67 -11.75
N ASP A 53 2.60 3.98 -11.98
CA ASP A 53 2.07 5.35 -11.91
C ASP A 53 2.27 5.97 -10.52
N GLY A 54 2.03 5.20 -9.47
CA GLY A 54 2.26 5.63 -8.08
C GLY A 54 3.72 5.97 -7.81
N LEU A 55 4.65 5.14 -8.30
CA LEU A 55 6.10 5.38 -8.18
C LEU A 55 6.53 6.61 -9.00
N ARG A 56 6.04 6.74 -10.24
CA ARG A 56 6.29 7.91 -11.10
C ARG A 56 5.80 9.20 -10.44
N GLY A 57 4.58 9.18 -9.88
CA GLY A 57 4.01 10.31 -9.13
C GLY A 57 4.79 10.64 -7.84
N ALA A 58 5.35 9.64 -7.16
CA ALA A 58 6.24 9.85 -6.02
C ALA A 58 7.56 10.52 -6.42
N GLY A 59 7.97 10.39 -7.68
CA GLY A 59 9.19 10.98 -8.24
C GLY A 59 10.34 10.00 -8.42
N PHE A 60 10.09 8.68 -8.35
CA PHE A 60 11.08 7.68 -8.71
C PHE A 60 11.34 7.70 -10.21
N LYS A 61 12.61 7.57 -10.61
CA LYS A 61 13.03 7.54 -12.02
C LYS A 61 13.77 6.24 -12.30
N HIS A 62 14.83 5.97 -11.57
CA HIS A 62 15.65 4.77 -11.77
C HIS A 62 14.91 3.50 -11.36
N ALA A 63 14.11 3.56 -10.29
CA ALA A 63 13.33 2.41 -9.86
C ALA A 63 12.24 1.98 -10.87
N ILE A 64 11.87 2.87 -11.80
CA ILE A 64 10.89 2.57 -12.86
C ILE A 64 11.51 2.46 -14.27
N GLU A 65 12.80 2.78 -14.43
CA GLU A 65 13.45 2.88 -15.75
C GLU A 65 13.59 1.53 -16.46
N ASN A 66 13.93 0.49 -15.71
CA ASN A 66 14.22 -0.85 -16.25
C ASN A 66 13.24 -1.90 -15.70
N LEU A 67 11.97 -1.52 -15.53
CA LEU A 67 10.96 -2.49 -15.14
C LEU A 67 10.72 -3.49 -16.27
N PRO A 68 10.53 -4.79 -15.95
CA PRO A 68 10.21 -5.78 -16.97
C PRO A 68 8.86 -5.48 -17.64
N GLU A 69 8.75 -5.83 -18.91
CA GLU A 69 7.48 -5.74 -19.65
C GLU A 69 6.35 -6.49 -18.92
N PRO A 70 5.11 -5.98 -18.98
CA PRO A 70 3.94 -6.67 -18.43
C PRO A 70 3.81 -8.09 -18.99
N SER A 71 3.54 -9.03 -18.10
CA SER A 71 3.42 -10.46 -18.41
C SER A 71 2.07 -11.02 -18.01
N ALA A 72 1.67 -12.12 -18.64
CA ALA A 72 0.40 -12.77 -18.38
C ALA A 72 0.29 -13.24 -16.91
N ARG A 73 -0.85 -12.95 -16.28
CA ARG A 73 -1.22 -13.46 -14.96
C ARG A 73 -2.41 -14.41 -15.07
N PHE A 74 -2.14 -15.70 -14.90
CA PHE A 74 -3.16 -16.75 -14.86
C PHE A 74 -3.77 -16.84 -13.47
N VAL A 75 -5.08 -16.99 -13.37
CA VAL A 75 -5.77 -17.14 -12.09
C VAL A 75 -6.69 -18.34 -12.17
N THR A 76 -6.44 -19.35 -11.32
CA THR A 76 -7.36 -20.45 -11.05
C THR A 76 -7.93 -20.28 -9.65
N TRP A 77 -9.20 -19.88 -9.56
CA TRP A 77 -9.86 -19.63 -8.29
C TRP A 77 -11.28 -20.19 -8.33
N ASN A 78 -11.74 -20.84 -7.26
CA ASN A 78 -13.04 -21.50 -7.25
C ASN A 78 -13.25 -22.51 -8.41
N GLY A 79 -12.18 -23.18 -8.84
CA GLY A 79 -12.21 -24.11 -9.97
C GLY A 79 -12.32 -23.46 -11.35
N GLU A 80 -12.44 -22.13 -11.42
CA GLU A 80 -12.50 -21.37 -12.67
C GLU A 80 -11.12 -20.80 -13.00
N SER A 81 -10.76 -20.85 -14.28
CA SER A 81 -9.48 -20.31 -14.77
C SER A 81 -9.69 -19.15 -15.72
N ASN A 82 -8.95 -18.06 -15.54
CA ASN A 82 -8.94 -16.91 -16.43
C ASN A 82 -7.54 -16.30 -16.55
N GLN A 83 -7.37 -15.46 -17.57
CA GLN A 83 -6.14 -14.74 -17.89
C GLN A 83 -6.47 -13.29 -18.25
N ALA A 84 -7.28 -12.63 -17.42
CA ALA A 84 -7.75 -11.27 -17.71
C ALA A 84 -6.73 -10.17 -17.35
N ASN A 85 -5.75 -10.48 -16.49
CA ASN A 85 -4.85 -9.50 -15.91
C ASN A 85 -3.40 -9.75 -16.33
N THR A 86 -2.59 -8.69 -16.24
CA THR A 86 -1.15 -8.74 -16.41
C THR A 86 -0.45 -8.15 -15.18
N GLU A 87 0.82 -8.52 -14.99
CA GLU A 87 1.70 -7.91 -13.99
C GLU A 87 3.15 -7.85 -14.49
N GLN A 88 3.91 -6.88 -13.97
CA GLN A 88 5.36 -6.78 -14.20
C GLN A 88 6.06 -7.48 -13.04
N LEU A 89 6.83 -8.53 -13.33
CA LEU A 89 7.52 -9.33 -12.31
C LEU A 89 8.88 -8.72 -11.99
N ILE A 90 8.99 -8.04 -10.85
CA ILE A 90 10.22 -7.35 -10.46
C ILE A 90 11.10 -8.21 -9.55
N ASP A 91 12.42 -8.11 -9.73
CA ASP A 91 13.40 -8.53 -8.72
C ASP A 91 13.51 -7.43 -7.67
N ARG A 92 13.15 -7.75 -6.43
CA ARG A 92 13.15 -6.79 -5.33
C ARG A 92 14.54 -6.32 -4.92
N VAL A 93 15.60 -7.09 -5.14
CA VAL A 93 16.96 -6.63 -4.86
C VAL A 93 17.36 -5.52 -5.84
N ALA A 94 17.13 -5.76 -7.14
CA ALA A 94 17.42 -4.77 -8.17
C ALA A 94 16.55 -3.50 -7.99
N PHE A 95 15.25 -3.69 -7.74
CA PHE A 95 14.32 -2.61 -7.49
C PHE A 95 14.67 -1.80 -6.23
N ASP A 96 14.92 -2.45 -5.09
CA ASP A 96 15.26 -1.77 -3.84
C ASP A 96 16.60 -0.98 -3.98
N ASN A 97 17.57 -1.51 -4.73
CA ASN A 97 18.81 -0.79 -5.05
C ASN A 97 18.55 0.45 -5.93
N ALA A 98 17.66 0.34 -6.93
CA ALA A 98 17.31 1.47 -7.78
C ALA A 98 16.59 2.58 -7.00
N LEU A 99 15.81 2.25 -5.96
CA LEU A 99 15.28 3.24 -5.03
C LEU A 99 16.42 4.02 -4.35
N MET A 100 17.49 3.34 -3.94
CA MET A 100 18.64 4.01 -3.30
C MET A 100 19.36 4.95 -4.26
N VAL A 101 19.45 4.59 -5.55
CA VAL A 101 19.98 5.49 -6.60
C VAL A 101 19.10 6.73 -6.73
N ASP A 102 17.77 6.58 -6.76
CA ASP A 102 16.85 7.72 -6.80
C ASP A 102 17.03 8.65 -5.59
N LEU A 103 17.24 8.10 -4.39
CA LEU A 103 17.51 8.91 -3.19
C LEU A 103 18.86 9.63 -3.25
N ALA A 104 19.92 8.93 -3.65
CA ALA A 104 21.26 9.51 -3.78
C ALA A 104 21.28 10.67 -4.79
N MET A 105 20.56 10.54 -5.91
CA MET A 105 20.43 11.60 -6.93
C MET A 105 19.67 12.83 -6.44
N GLN A 106 18.92 12.72 -5.34
CA GLN A 106 18.29 13.86 -4.66
C GLN A 106 19.12 14.41 -3.48
N GLY A 107 20.33 13.88 -3.25
CA GLY A 107 21.21 14.30 -2.17
C GLY A 107 20.78 13.81 -0.78
N ILE A 108 19.91 12.80 -0.70
CA ILE A 108 19.46 12.21 0.57
C ILE A 108 20.56 11.29 1.10
N HIS A 109 20.92 11.44 2.38
CA HIS A 109 21.95 10.61 3.00
C HIS A 109 21.39 9.23 3.31
N VAL A 110 22.04 8.16 2.83
CA VAL A 110 21.64 6.78 3.06
C VAL A 110 22.76 6.04 3.80
N ILE A 111 22.40 5.41 4.92
CA ILE A 111 23.29 4.56 5.72
C ILE A 111 22.86 3.11 5.51
N GLN A 112 23.80 2.30 5.03
CA GLN A 112 23.63 0.85 4.93
C GLN A 112 23.97 0.20 6.27
N GLY A 113 22.96 -0.20 7.02
CA GLY A 113 23.15 -0.79 8.34
C GLY A 113 21.86 -1.28 8.99
N ARG A 114 22.02 -2.20 9.93
CA ARG A 114 20.94 -2.78 10.72
C ARG A 114 20.64 -1.90 11.93
N ILE A 115 19.39 -1.56 12.13
CA ILE A 115 18.97 -0.80 13.32
C ILE A 115 18.89 -1.75 14.51
N GLU A 116 19.73 -1.53 15.53
CA GLU A 116 19.78 -2.37 16.73
C GLU A 116 18.83 -1.89 17.81
N SER A 117 18.78 -0.57 18.04
CA SER A 117 17.92 0.03 19.07
C SER A 117 17.43 1.42 18.70
N VAL A 118 16.26 1.77 19.22
CA VAL A 118 15.67 3.12 19.13
C VAL A 118 15.27 3.53 20.54
N ARG A 119 15.85 4.62 21.03
CA ARG A 119 15.51 5.23 22.32
C ARG A 119 14.87 6.58 22.04
N SER A 120 13.63 6.74 22.47
CA SER A 120 12.88 7.99 22.29
C SER A 120 12.79 8.75 23.60
N ALA A 121 13.08 10.05 23.55
CA ALA A 121 12.85 11.01 24.61
C ALA A 121 11.83 12.07 24.15
N GLU A 122 11.45 12.99 25.03
CA GLU A 122 10.44 14.02 24.75
C GLU A 122 10.82 14.93 23.56
N PHE A 123 12.12 15.22 23.39
CA PHE A 123 12.62 16.18 22.39
C PHE A 123 13.48 15.55 21.29
N GLY A 124 13.54 14.23 21.18
CA GLY A 124 14.33 13.59 20.13
C GLY A 124 14.49 12.08 20.30
N HIS A 125 15.25 11.51 19.38
CA HIS A 125 15.51 10.08 19.27
C HIS A 125 17.00 9.81 19.18
N GLU A 126 17.44 8.72 19.79
CA GLU A 126 18.77 8.14 19.61
C GLU A 126 18.61 6.75 18.99
N VAL A 127 19.31 6.51 17.88
CA VAL A 127 19.23 5.26 17.13
C VAL A 127 20.63 4.69 16.98
N SER A 128 20.81 3.42 17.38
CA SER A 128 22.05 2.70 17.13
C SER A 128 21.93 1.85 15.87
N VAL A 129 22.91 1.97 14.99
CA VAL A 129 22.98 1.30 13.69
C VAL A 129 24.27 0.50 13.62
N ASP A 130 24.15 -0.82 13.44
CA ASP A 130 25.28 -1.69 13.13
C ASP A 130 25.55 -1.66 11.61
N SER A 131 26.73 -1.20 11.23
CA SER A 131 27.22 -1.22 9.85
C SER A 131 28.47 -2.09 9.80
N CYS A 132 28.31 -3.36 9.41
CA CYS A 132 29.40 -4.33 9.29
C CYS A 132 30.19 -4.57 10.60
N GLY A 133 29.50 -4.65 11.74
CA GLY A 133 30.11 -4.88 13.06
C GLY A 133 30.55 -3.59 13.76
N GLN A 134 30.33 -2.43 13.14
CA GLN A 134 30.57 -1.12 13.75
C GLN A 134 29.25 -0.44 14.09
N THR A 135 28.98 -0.29 15.39
CA THR A 135 27.83 0.48 15.88
C THR A 135 28.10 1.98 15.76
N THR A 136 27.21 2.68 15.05
CA THR A 136 27.13 4.14 14.98
C THR A 136 25.87 4.62 15.69
N TYR A 137 25.95 5.77 16.36
CA TYR A 137 24.81 6.40 17.03
C TYR A 137 24.36 7.63 16.23
N LEU A 138 23.06 7.70 15.95
CA LEU A 138 22.42 8.79 15.23
C LEU A 138 21.43 9.50 16.16
N SER A 139 21.39 10.83 16.09
CA SER A 139 20.32 11.62 16.69
C SER A 139 19.27 11.96 15.63
N ALA A 140 18.04 12.23 16.08
CA ALA A 140 16.97 12.70 15.21
C ALA A 140 15.96 13.53 16.01
N ASP A 141 15.52 14.64 15.42
CA ASP A 141 14.37 15.40 15.90
C ASP A 141 13.05 14.74 15.55
N PHE A 142 13.00 14.03 14.42
CA PHE A 142 11.79 13.37 13.93
C PHE A 142 12.11 11.98 13.37
N LEU A 143 11.33 10.98 13.77
CA LEU A 143 11.51 9.59 13.35
C LEU A 143 10.40 9.12 12.39
N VAL A 144 10.79 8.57 11.24
CA VAL A 144 9.88 7.86 10.34
C VAL A 144 10.17 6.36 10.43
N GLU A 145 9.22 5.60 10.94
CA GLU A 145 9.28 4.14 10.97
C GLU A 145 8.69 3.57 9.68
N ALA A 146 9.56 3.01 8.84
CA ALA A 146 9.26 2.46 7.52
C ALA A 146 9.89 1.06 7.31
N ARG A 147 10.26 0.33 8.37
CA ARG A 147 10.84 -1.03 8.29
C ARG A 147 9.84 -2.13 7.90
N GLY A 148 8.67 -1.74 7.37
CA GLY A 148 7.59 -2.64 7.01
C GLY A 148 7.20 -3.56 8.17
N ARG A 149 6.99 -4.85 7.88
CA ARG A 149 6.58 -5.86 8.87
C ARG A 149 7.64 -6.15 9.95
N ALA A 150 8.89 -5.73 9.75
CA ALA A 150 9.94 -5.86 10.75
C ALA A 150 9.92 -4.72 11.79
N ALA A 151 9.06 -3.71 11.61
CA ALA A 151 8.93 -2.61 12.55
C ALA A 151 8.54 -3.11 13.96
N PRO A 152 9.23 -2.67 15.03
CA PRO A 152 8.89 -3.06 16.38
C PRO A 152 7.48 -2.62 16.77
N SER A 153 6.69 -3.58 17.26
CA SER A 153 5.29 -3.34 17.61
C SER A 153 4.87 -3.96 18.94
N ALA A 154 5.80 -4.50 19.73
CA ALA A 154 5.51 -5.23 20.96
C ALA A 154 4.77 -4.40 22.02
N LYS A 155 4.96 -3.07 21.99
CA LYS A 155 4.35 -2.13 22.96
C LYS A 155 3.10 -1.42 22.43
N LEU A 156 2.62 -1.77 21.23
CA LEU A 156 1.51 -1.09 20.58
C LEU A 156 0.27 -1.97 20.55
N LYS A 157 -0.89 -1.36 20.73
CA LYS A 157 -2.16 -2.01 20.44
C LYS A 157 -2.30 -2.20 18.92
N ARG A 158 -2.78 -3.38 18.54
CA ARG A 158 -2.91 -3.79 17.15
C ARG A 158 -4.19 -4.58 16.95
N LEU A 159 -4.90 -4.25 15.88
CA LEU A 159 -5.90 -5.13 15.29
C LEU A 159 -5.18 -6.10 14.35
N ARG A 160 -5.45 -7.40 14.50
CA ARG A 160 -4.85 -8.46 13.69
C ARG A 160 -5.95 -9.27 13.01
N GLY A 161 -5.74 -9.59 11.74
CA GLY A 161 -6.53 -10.60 11.03
C GLY A 161 -6.10 -12.03 11.39
N ALA A 162 -6.62 -13.00 10.65
CA ALA A 162 -6.21 -14.39 10.77
C ALA A 162 -4.69 -14.55 10.58
N GLU A 163 -4.05 -15.29 11.49
CA GLU A 163 -2.61 -15.50 11.42
C GLU A 163 -2.24 -16.27 10.14
N THR A 164 -1.42 -15.64 9.32
CA THR A 164 -1.10 -16.12 7.98
C THR A 164 0.40 -16.20 7.80
N VAL A 165 0.86 -17.29 7.23
CA VAL A 165 2.26 -17.53 6.89
C VAL A 165 2.37 -17.83 5.40
N SER A 166 3.39 -17.26 4.77
CA SER A 166 3.76 -17.58 3.39
C SER A 166 5.13 -18.24 3.38
N LEU A 167 5.20 -19.44 2.80
CA LEU A 167 6.44 -20.15 2.48
C LEU A 167 6.86 -19.78 1.07
N LEU A 168 8.14 -19.43 0.92
CA LEU A 168 8.72 -18.87 -0.28
C LEU A 168 9.87 -19.78 -0.72
N GLN A 169 9.89 -20.18 -1.99
CA GLN A 169 10.90 -21.08 -2.52
C GLN A 169 11.34 -20.65 -3.92
N TYR A 170 12.66 -20.68 -4.15
CA TYR A 170 13.22 -20.48 -5.48
C TYR A 170 13.42 -21.78 -6.21
N TRP A 171 13.19 -21.70 -7.52
CA TRP A 171 13.37 -22.78 -8.47
C TRP A 171 14.21 -22.26 -9.64
N GLN A 172 14.94 -23.16 -10.28
CA GLN A 172 15.72 -22.88 -11.46
C GLN A 172 15.36 -23.88 -12.55
N GLY A 173 15.01 -23.38 -13.72
CA GLY A 173 14.80 -24.18 -14.93
C GLY A 173 15.38 -23.52 -16.16
N ALA A 174 14.92 -23.98 -17.32
CA ALA A 174 15.20 -23.35 -18.61
C ALA A 174 14.48 -22.00 -18.77
N GLU A 175 14.98 -21.16 -19.68
CA GLU A 175 14.31 -19.93 -20.09
C GLU A 175 12.92 -20.25 -20.66
N GLN A 176 11.94 -19.41 -20.32
CA GLN A 176 10.56 -19.55 -20.77
C GLN A 176 9.88 -18.18 -20.82
N GLU A 177 8.66 -18.11 -21.34
CA GLU A 177 7.91 -16.86 -21.33
C GLU A 177 7.65 -16.38 -19.88
N ARG A 178 7.91 -15.09 -19.64
CA ARG A 178 7.60 -14.45 -18.37
C ARG A 178 6.10 -14.57 -18.10
N SER A 179 5.75 -15.10 -16.94
CA SER A 179 4.36 -15.32 -16.58
C SER A 179 4.23 -15.57 -15.08
N SER A 180 3.01 -15.38 -14.58
CA SER A 180 2.66 -15.77 -13.23
C SER A 180 1.31 -16.46 -13.15
N ALA A 181 1.11 -17.22 -12.10
CA ALA A 181 -0.15 -17.88 -11.82
C ALA A 181 -0.54 -17.71 -10.34
N VAL A 182 -1.84 -17.61 -10.08
CA VAL A 182 -2.43 -17.73 -8.74
C VAL A 182 -3.37 -18.92 -8.74
N GLN A 183 -3.28 -19.77 -7.72
CA GLN A 183 -4.20 -20.89 -7.57
C GLN A 183 -4.66 -21.09 -6.13
N SER A 184 -5.99 -21.17 -5.92
CA SER A 184 -6.54 -21.65 -4.64
C SER A 184 -6.41 -23.16 -4.50
N PHE A 185 -6.23 -23.63 -3.26
CA PHE A 185 -6.26 -25.04 -2.88
C PHE A 185 -6.90 -25.21 -1.49
N GLU A 186 -7.16 -26.45 -1.09
CA GLU A 186 -7.95 -26.79 0.11
C GLU A 186 -7.60 -25.98 1.37
N ASN A 187 -6.30 -25.77 1.63
CA ASN A 187 -5.81 -25.15 2.85
C ASN A 187 -5.13 -23.78 2.62
N GLY A 188 -5.29 -23.16 1.46
CA GLY A 188 -4.53 -21.96 1.14
C GLY A 188 -4.54 -21.56 -0.33
N TRP A 189 -3.55 -20.75 -0.72
CA TRP A 189 -3.35 -20.38 -2.12
C TRP A 189 -1.87 -20.28 -2.47
N ALA A 190 -1.58 -20.46 -3.75
CA ALA A 190 -0.25 -20.38 -4.33
C ALA A 190 -0.14 -19.17 -5.26
N TRP A 191 1.03 -18.53 -5.28
CA TRP A 191 1.45 -17.67 -6.38
C TRP A 191 2.76 -18.21 -6.95
N LEU A 192 2.79 -18.35 -8.26
CA LEU A 192 3.89 -18.89 -9.04
C LEU A 192 4.34 -17.81 -10.00
N ALA A 193 5.63 -17.57 -10.13
CA ALA A 193 6.18 -16.57 -11.03
C ALA A 193 7.42 -17.09 -11.75
N SER A 194 7.55 -16.76 -13.03
CA SER A 194 8.72 -17.09 -13.86
C SER A 194 9.26 -15.80 -14.46
N ASP A 195 10.55 -15.51 -14.27
CA ASP A 195 11.12 -14.21 -14.64
C ASP A 195 11.56 -14.09 -16.10
N GLY A 196 11.47 -15.16 -16.88
CA GLY A 196 11.93 -15.21 -18.27
C GLY A 196 13.33 -15.84 -18.44
N ASN A 197 14.18 -15.76 -17.42
CA ASN A 197 15.59 -16.18 -17.45
C ASN A 197 15.82 -17.51 -16.70
N GLY A 198 14.76 -18.32 -16.60
CA GLY A 198 14.76 -19.60 -15.91
C GLY A 198 14.59 -19.54 -14.39
N ARG A 199 14.63 -18.36 -13.76
CA ARG A 199 14.38 -18.25 -12.33
C ARG A 199 12.87 -18.26 -12.08
N ARG A 200 12.47 -19.12 -11.16
CA ARG A 200 11.08 -19.37 -10.78
C ARG A 200 10.89 -19.12 -9.29
N TYR A 201 9.77 -18.53 -8.91
CA TYR A 201 9.44 -18.15 -7.54
C TYR A 201 8.08 -18.71 -7.13
N LEU A 202 8.08 -19.49 -6.06
CA LEU A 202 6.89 -20.05 -5.45
C LEU A 202 6.58 -19.32 -4.15
N GLN A 203 5.33 -18.93 -3.98
CA GLN A 203 4.75 -18.58 -2.70
C GLN A 203 3.57 -19.50 -2.40
N LEU A 204 3.60 -20.19 -1.27
CA LEU A 204 2.46 -20.92 -0.72
C LEU A 204 1.99 -20.24 0.56
N THR A 205 0.73 -19.88 0.64
CA THR A 205 0.15 -19.15 1.78
C THR A 205 -0.83 -20.02 2.54
N PHE A 206 -0.65 -20.07 3.86
CA PHE A 206 -1.36 -20.97 4.76
C PHE A 206 -1.89 -20.25 6.00
N ASP A 207 -2.81 -20.92 6.69
CA ASP A 207 -3.29 -20.53 8.00
C ASP A 207 -2.37 -21.09 9.08
N VAL A 208 -1.92 -20.25 10.02
CA VAL A 208 -0.99 -20.69 11.08
C VAL A 208 -1.68 -21.63 12.06
N ALA A 209 -2.97 -21.42 12.37
CA ALA A 209 -3.66 -22.17 13.41
C ALA A 209 -4.07 -23.58 12.94
N SER A 210 -4.33 -23.77 11.65
CA SER A 210 -4.80 -25.06 11.12
C SER A 210 -3.80 -25.82 10.25
N THR A 211 -2.62 -25.28 9.98
CA THR A 211 -1.62 -25.95 9.13
C THR A 211 -0.53 -26.56 9.97
N ASP A 212 -0.45 -27.89 9.96
CA ASP A 212 0.67 -28.63 10.55
C ASP A 212 1.90 -28.50 9.65
N LEU A 213 2.68 -27.44 9.87
CA LEU A 213 3.92 -27.20 9.15
C LEU A 213 5.01 -28.13 9.70
N PRO A 214 5.69 -28.91 8.84
CA PRO A 214 6.76 -29.76 9.29
C PRO A 214 7.98 -28.94 9.74
N GLU A 215 8.92 -29.61 10.40
CA GLU A 215 10.21 -29.02 10.76
C GLU A 215 10.97 -28.46 9.54
N LYS A 216 11.86 -27.50 9.78
CA LYS A 216 12.54 -26.72 8.74
C LYS A 216 13.20 -27.57 7.65
N SER A 217 13.81 -28.70 8.01
CA SER A 217 14.51 -29.60 7.07
C SER A 217 13.57 -30.28 6.06
N LYS A 218 12.28 -30.42 6.38
CA LYS A 218 11.26 -31.08 5.54
C LYS A 218 10.39 -30.09 4.75
N LEU A 219 10.48 -28.79 5.04
CA LEU A 219 9.62 -27.79 4.42
C LEU A 219 9.78 -27.67 2.90
N VAL A 220 11.00 -27.87 2.36
CA VAL A 220 11.22 -27.87 0.90
C VAL A 220 10.41 -29.00 0.26
N GLY A 221 10.53 -30.23 0.77
CA GLY A 221 9.75 -31.38 0.27
C GLY A 221 8.24 -31.17 0.41
N PHE A 222 7.80 -30.60 1.53
CA PHE A 222 6.39 -30.23 1.74
C PHE A 222 5.88 -29.23 0.69
N CYS A 223 6.66 -28.18 0.39
CA CYS A 223 6.27 -27.20 -0.63
C CYS A 223 6.18 -27.83 -2.01
N ASN A 224 7.15 -28.70 -2.36
CA ASN A 224 7.16 -29.42 -3.62
C ASN A 224 5.91 -30.33 -3.76
N GLU A 225 5.54 -31.05 -2.70
CA GLU A 225 4.35 -31.93 -2.69
C GLU A 225 3.05 -31.13 -2.84
N LYS A 226 2.96 -29.95 -2.23
CA LYS A 226 1.80 -29.05 -2.40
C LYS A 226 1.75 -28.50 -3.81
N LEU A 227 2.88 -28.03 -4.34
CA LEU A 227 3.00 -27.49 -5.69
C LEU A 227 2.60 -28.53 -6.74
N SER A 228 3.06 -29.79 -6.65
CA SER A 228 2.78 -30.83 -7.64
C SER A 228 1.29 -31.21 -7.76
N LYS A 229 0.46 -30.81 -6.80
CA LYS A 229 -1.00 -31.05 -6.81
C LYS A 229 -1.79 -29.92 -7.46
N LEU A 230 -1.14 -28.80 -7.78
CA LEU A 230 -1.80 -27.64 -8.39
C LEU A 230 -1.85 -27.80 -9.92
N SER A 231 -3.01 -27.53 -10.51
CA SER A 231 -3.18 -27.60 -11.96
C SER A 231 -2.33 -26.57 -12.72
N GLN A 232 -2.07 -25.40 -12.12
CA GLN A 232 -1.20 -24.35 -12.68
C GLN A 232 0.31 -24.66 -12.50
N ALA A 233 0.68 -25.76 -11.86
CA ALA A 233 2.09 -26.05 -11.58
C ALA A 233 2.86 -26.59 -12.79
N GLN A 234 2.19 -27.16 -13.80
CA GLN A 234 2.89 -27.86 -14.88
C GLN A 234 3.92 -26.97 -15.62
N PRO A 235 3.57 -25.75 -16.09
CA PRO A 235 4.55 -24.86 -16.72
C PRO A 235 5.65 -24.39 -15.74
N PHE A 236 5.34 -24.33 -14.45
CA PHE A 236 6.30 -23.97 -13.41
C PHE A 236 7.26 -25.12 -13.05
N LEU A 237 6.87 -26.38 -13.25
CA LEU A 237 7.68 -27.55 -12.92
C LEU A 237 8.49 -28.06 -14.11
N GLU A 238 8.09 -27.75 -15.34
CA GLU A 238 8.72 -28.25 -16.55
C GLU A 238 10.22 -27.89 -16.61
N GLY A 239 11.09 -28.90 -16.47
CA GLY A 239 12.54 -28.72 -16.51
C GLY A 239 13.12 -27.84 -15.40
N ALA A 240 12.43 -27.67 -14.27
CA ALA A 240 12.97 -26.92 -13.13
C ALA A 240 13.15 -27.77 -11.87
N GLU A 241 14.12 -27.37 -11.08
CA GLU A 241 14.41 -27.93 -9.77
C GLU A 241 14.42 -26.86 -8.68
N PRO A 242 14.06 -27.22 -7.44
CA PRO A 242 14.14 -26.30 -6.32
C PRO A 242 15.61 -25.99 -6.01
N THR A 243 15.92 -24.73 -5.78
CA THR A 243 17.28 -24.28 -5.39
C THR A 243 17.69 -24.71 -3.97
N GLY A 244 16.75 -25.23 -3.19
CA GLY A 244 16.94 -25.58 -1.78
C GLY A 244 16.79 -24.42 -0.79
N GLU A 245 16.74 -23.17 -1.27
CA GLU A 245 16.46 -22.01 -0.44
C GLU A 245 14.97 -21.89 -0.10
N LEU A 246 14.66 -21.79 1.19
CA LEU A 246 13.30 -21.59 1.69
C LEU A 246 13.26 -20.46 2.71
N TYR A 247 12.30 -19.56 2.53
CA TYR A 247 12.00 -18.49 3.48
C TYR A 247 10.55 -18.57 3.94
N ALA A 248 10.31 -18.20 5.20
CA ALA A 248 8.96 -18.03 5.72
C ALA A 248 8.77 -16.57 6.11
N ARG A 249 7.61 -16.00 5.78
CA ARG A 249 7.22 -14.67 6.23
C ARG A 249 5.82 -14.68 6.78
N THR A 250 5.57 -13.80 7.76
CA THR A 250 4.19 -13.51 8.15
C THR A 250 3.51 -12.67 7.09
N SER A 251 2.29 -13.06 6.74
CA SER A 251 1.40 -12.37 5.80
C SER A 251 0.11 -11.92 6.51
N THR A 252 0.09 -11.97 7.84
CA THR A 252 -1.05 -11.57 8.68
C THR A 252 -1.40 -10.10 8.43
N PRO A 253 -2.68 -9.76 8.17
CA PRO A 253 -3.12 -8.37 8.18
C PRO A 253 -2.98 -7.77 9.59
N ILE A 254 -2.36 -6.60 9.70
CA ILE A 254 -2.14 -5.90 10.97
C ILE A 254 -2.41 -4.42 10.78
N LEU A 255 -3.20 -3.82 11.67
CA LEU A 255 -3.36 -2.38 11.80
C LEU A 255 -2.78 -1.94 13.15
N CYS A 256 -1.84 -0.98 13.13
CA CYS A 256 -1.42 -0.29 14.33
C CYS A 256 -2.47 0.76 14.73
N GLU A 257 -2.94 0.69 15.98
CA GLU A 257 -3.91 1.68 16.50
C GLU A 257 -3.27 3.05 16.76
N GLU A 258 -1.93 3.10 16.79
CA GLU A 258 -1.15 4.32 16.92
C GLU A 258 -0.03 4.37 15.86
N ALA A 259 -0.29 5.13 14.80
CA ALA A 259 0.63 5.30 13.67
C ALA A 259 1.38 6.64 13.68
N VAL A 260 1.11 7.55 14.62
CA VAL A 260 1.71 8.88 14.64
C VAL A 260 1.76 9.48 16.03
N GLY A 261 2.89 10.10 16.37
CA GLY A 261 3.11 10.89 17.58
C GLY A 261 3.43 12.34 17.27
N LEU A 262 4.04 13.07 18.21
CA LEU A 262 4.42 14.48 18.00
C LEU A 262 5.68 14.62 17.14
N ASN A 263 6.62 13.70 17.29
CA ASN A 263 7.92 13.67 16.62
C ASN A 263 8.20 12.32 15.93
N TRP A 264 7.18 11.49 15.71
CA TRP A 264 7.36 10.24 14.99
C TRP A 264 6.12 9.86 14.17
N ILE A 265 6.32 9.06 13.13
CA ILE A 265 5.25 8.52 12.29
C ILE A 265 5.60 7.12 11.77
N ARG A 266 4.60 6.27 11.57
CA ARG A 266 4.71 4.96 10.89
C ARG A 266 4.12 5.07 9.50
N VAL A 267 4.75 4.44 8.51
CA VAL A 267 4.25 4.42 7.13
C VAL A 267 4.36 3.01 6.53
N GLY A 268 3.62 2.77 5.44
CA GLY A 268 3.60 1.47 4.78
C GLY A 268 3.23 0.33 5.72
N ASP A 269 3.87 -0.83 5.52
CA ASP A 269 3.66 -2.06 6.30
C ASP A 269 3.97 -1.91 7.81
N ALA A 270 4.69 -0.85 8.21
CA ALA A 270 4.92 -0.54 9.61
C ALA A 270 3.69 0.08 10.30
N ALA A 271 2.82 0.76 9.54
CA ALA A 271 1.58 1.34 10.04
C ALA A 271 0.40 0.38 9.87
N MET A 272 0.24 -0.16 8.67
CA MET A 272 -0.77 -1.15 8.33
C MET A 272 -0.19 -2.13 7.31
N SER A 273 -0.45 -3.41 7.49
CA SER A 273 -0.08 -4.45 6.54
C SER A 273 -1.33 -5.28 6.24
N VAL A 274 -1.48 -5.72 5.00
CA VAL A 274 -2.70 -6.41 4.54
C VAL A 274 -2.35 -7.72 3.85
N ASP A 275 -3.35 -8.46 3.41
CA ASP A 275 -3.16 -9.76 2.76
C ASP A 275 -2.44 -9.59 1.40
N PRO A 276 -1.37 -10.37 1.12
CA PRO A 276 -0.60 -10.24 -0.12
C PRO A 276 -1.32 -10.75 -1.38
N LEU A 277 -2.49 -11.37 -1.27
CA LEU A 277 -3.23 -12.00 -2.39
C LEU A 277 -3.45 -11.09 -3.59
N SER A 278 -3.68 -9.80 -3.36
CA SER A 278 -3.94 -8.83 -4.43
C SER A 278 -2.73 -8.54 -5.34
N GLY A 279 -1.50 -8.85 -4.91
CA GLY A 279 -0.28 -8.42 -5.61
C GLY A 279 -0.02 -6.90 -5.55
N ASN A 280 -0.80 -6.14 -4.78
CA ASN A 280 -0.72 -4.67 -4.76
C ASN A 280 0.00 -4.11 -3.52
N GLY A 281 0.90 -4.87 -2.90
CA GLY A 281 1.58 -4.47 -1.66
C GLY A 281 2.31 -3.12 -1.77
N ILE A 282 3.03 -2.89 -2.86
CA ILE A 282 3.72 -1.60 -3.10
C ILE A 282 2.71 -0.46 -3.24
N PHE A 283 1.62 -0.65 -3.98
CA PHE A 283 0.57 0.36 -4.13
C PHE A 283 -0.08 0.72 -2.77
N GLN A 284 -0.39 -0.29 -1.97
CA GLN A 284 -0.99 -0.13 -0.64
C GLN A 284 -0.08 0.65 0.30
N THR A 285 1.22 0.33 0.29
CA THR A 285 2.20 0.98 1.16
C THR A 285 2.55 2.41 0.69
N LEU A 286 2.56 2.68 -0.62
CA LEU A 286 2.68 4.03 -1.16
C LEU A 286 1.48 4.91 -0.78
N SER A 287 0.26 4.34 -0.75
CA SER A 287 -0.96 5.07 -0.43
C SER A 287 -0.93 5.74 0.94
N SER A 288 -0.24 5.16 1.93
CA SER A 288 -0.03 5.78 3.24
C SER A 288 1.20 6.68 3.33
N SER A 289 2.20 6.43 2.48
CA SER A 289 3.51 7.10 2.54
C SER A 289 3.49 8.47 1.86
N LEU A 290 2.76 8.62 0.75
CA LEU A 290 2.73 9.85 -0.04
C LEU A 290 2.18 11.07 0.71
N GLN A 291 1.29 10.85 1.69
CA GLN A 291 0.75 11.92 2.51
C GLN A 291 1.63 12.30 3.72
N ALA A 292 2.55 11.42 4.12
CA ALA A 292 3.33 11.60 5.34
C ALA A 292 4.22 12.86 5.34
N PRO A 293 4.87 13.27 4.24
CA PRO A 293 5.65 14.52 4.21
C PRO A 293 4.84 15.75 4.64
N ALA A 294 3.57 15.85 4.22
CA ALA A 294 2.70 16.96 4.62
C ALA A 294 2.30 16.89 6.10
N VAL A 295 2.09 15.67 6.63
CA VAL A 295 1.82 15.44 8.06
C VAL A 295 3.04 15.86 8.90
N ILE A 296 4.23 15.37 8.55
CA ILE A 296 5.49 15.69 9.21
C ILE A 296 5.74 17.20 9.17
N ASN A 297 5.59 17.81 7.99
CA ASN A 297 5.78 19.25 7.82
C ASN A 297 4.79 20.08 8.67
N THR A 298 3.55 19.61 8.82
CA THR A 298 2.57 20.26 9.69
C THR A 298 2.94 20.12 11.16
N LEU A 299 3.37 18.94 11.61
CA LEU A 299 3.81 18.72 12.99
C LEU A 299 5.00 19.61 13.35
N ILE A 300 5.98 19.73 12.44
CA ILE A 300 7.19 20.54 12.65
C ILE A 300 6.90 22.04 12.58
N THR A 301 6.17 22.50 11.57
CA THR A 301 6.06 23.95 11.26
C THR A 301 4.80 24.60 11.80
N LYS A 302 3.77 23.82 12.15
CA LYS A 302 2.48 24.28 12.69
C LYS A 302 2.06 23.46 13.92
N PRO A 303 2.77 23.54 15.06
CA PRO A 303 2.45 22.76 16.26
C PRO A 303 1.00 22.93 16.76
N ALA A 304 0.39 24.11 16.56
CA ALA A 304 -1.02 24.35 16.87
C ALA A 304 -2.00 23.47 16.06
N LYS A 305 -1.56 22.91 14.93
CA LYS A 305 -2.29 21.95 14.08
C LYS A 305 -1.85 20.49 14.33
N ALA A 306 -1.04 20.20 15.35
CA ALA A 306 -0.49 18.86 15.56
C ALA A 306 -1.58 17.78 15.70
N ARG A 307 -2.61 18.04 16.52
CA ARG A 307 -3.75 17.11 16.67
C ARG A 307 -4.46 16.84 15.35
N LEU A 308 -4.63 17.86 14.51
CA LEU A 308 -5.26 17.73 13.20
C LEU A 308 -4.41 16.82 12.28
N ALA A 309 -3.09 17.03 12.25
CA ALA A 309 -2.16 16.23 11.45
C ALA A 309 -2.13 14.76 11.91
N GLN A 310 -2.11 14.53 13.23
CA GLN A 310 -2.16 13.19 13.82
C GLN A 310 -3.47 12.45 13.45
N GLN A 311 -4.61 13.12 13.64
CA GLN A 311 -5.92 12.57 13.31
C GLN A 311 -6.04 12.26 11.82
N PHE A 312 -5.57 13.17 10.95
CA PHE A 312 -5.57 12.95 9.50
C PHE A 312 -4.81 11.67 9.13
N HIS A 313 -3.59 11.51 9.64
CA HIS A 313 -2.77 10.34 9.33
C HIS A 313 -3.40 9.05 9.86
N GLN A 314 -3.80 9.04 11.13
CA GLN A 314 -4.38 7.84 11.75
C GLN A 314 -5.66 7.39 11.04
N LEU A 315 -6.59 8.31 10.74
CA LEU A 315 -7.83 7.97 10.04
C LEU A 315 -7.56 7.42 8.64
N ARG A 316 -6.62 8.01 7.90
CA ARG A 316 -6.25 7.54 6.56
C ARG A 316 -5.66 6.13 6.59
N ILE A 317 -4.80 5.83 7.57
CA ILE A 317 -4.27 4.46 7.77
C ILE A 317 -5.40 3.49 8.07
N THR A 318 -6.28 3.82 9.01
CA THR A 318 -7.40 2.95 9.41
C THR A 318 -8.35 2.67 8.24
N GLU A 319 -8.74 3.69 7.48
CA GLU A 319 -9.65 3.54 6.34
C GLU A 319 -9.01 2.73 5.20
N LEU A 320 -7.75 2.97 4.88
CA LEU A 320 -7.03 2.17 3.87
C LEU A 320 -6.95 0.70 4.31
N PHE A 321 -6.66 0.44 5.59
CA PHE A 321 -6.62 -0.92 6.11
C PHE A 321 -7.96 -1.64 5.96
N TYR A 322 -9.07 -1.05 6.43
CA TYR A 322 -10.38 -1.67 6.31
C TYR A 322 -10.80 -1.86 4.85
N ARG A 323 -10.50 -0.89 3.98
CA ARG A 323 -10.77 -1.03 2.54
C ARG A 323 -10.06 -2.24 1.95
N PHE A 324 -8.75 -2.39 2.17
CA PHE A 324 -7.98 -3.51 1.63
C PHE A 324 -8.33 -4.85 2.31
N ALA A 325 -8.64 -4.82 3.60
CA ALA A 325 -9.12 -5.99 4.33
C ALA A 325 -10.46 -6.51 3.76
N ARG A 326 -11.41 -5.61 3.44
CA ARG A 326 -12.69 -5.96 2.80
C ARG A 326 -12.51 -6.45 1.37
N ILE A 327 -11.58 -5.87 0.59
CA ILE A 327 -11.19 -6.42 -0.73
C ILE A 327 -10.74 -7.89 -0.58
N GLY A 328 -9.86 -8.16 0.38
CA GLY A 328 -9.40 -9.51 0.67
C GLY A 328 -10.55 -10.43 1.06
N ARG A 329 -11.41 -10.00 1.99
CA ARG A 329 -12.62 -10.73 2.41
C ARG A 329 -13.48 -11.14 1.22
N ASP A 330 -13.81 -10.18 0.37
CA ASP A 330 -14.72 -10.38 -0.76
C ASP A 330 -14.11 -11.35 -1.77
N PHE A 331 -12.80 -11.27 -2.00
CA PHE A 331 -12.09 -12.23 -2.84
C PHE A 331 -12.04 -13.64 -2.22
N TYR A 332 -11.82 -13.75 -0.91
CA TYR A 332 -11.90 -15.04 -0.19
C TYR A 332 -13.31 -15.62 -0.21
N MET A 333 -14.37 -14.79 -0.18
CA MET A 333 -15.75 -15.25 -0.34
C MET A 333 -16.05 -15.85 -1.72
N MET A 334 -15.28 -15.52 -2.76
CA MET A 334 -15.47 -16.11 -4.09
C MET A 334 -15.09 -17.59 -4.14
N GLU A 335 -14.23 -18.07 -3.24
CA GLU A 335 -13.90 -19.49 -3.15
C GLU A 335 -15.03 -20.27 -2.45
N LYS A 336 -15.69 -21.17 -3.18
CA LYS A 336 -16.84 -21.96 -2.73
C LYS A 336 -16.55 -23.46 -2.65
N GLN A 337 -15.37 -23.93 -3.08
CA GLN A 337 -15.02 -25.35 -3.00
C GLN A 337 -14.77 -25.79 -1.55
N TRP A 338 -14.25 -24.89 -0.71
CA TRP A 338 -13.82 -25.22 0.66
C TRP A 338 -14.35 -24.25 1.74
N PRO A 339 -15.67 -23.97 1.79
CA PRO A 339 -16.22 -22.92 2.65
C PRO A 339 -16.10 -23.24 4.16
N THR A 340 -15.95 -24.52 4.50
CA THR A 340 -15.81 -25.00 5.89
C THR A 340 -14.36 -25.12 6.34
N GLN A 341 -13.39 -25.09 5.41
CA GLN A 341 -11.98 -25.23 5.76
C GLN A 341 -11.50 -24.01 6.56
N PRO A 342 -10.68 -24.17 7.63
CA PRO A 342 -10.36 -23.08 8.54
C PRO A 342 -9.73 -21.86 7.86
N PHE A 343 -8.85 -22.08 6.88
CA PHE A 343 -8.20 -21.02 6.10
C PHE A 343 -9.24 -20.07 5.47
N TRP A 344 -10.20 -20.66 4.74
CA TRP A 344 -11.23 -19.96 3.97
C TRP A 344 -12.33 -19.38 4.85
N LYS A 345 -12.82 -20.16 5.82
CA LYS A 345 -13.90 -19.76 6.74
C LYS A 345 -13.55 -18.48 7.51
N THR A 346 -12.32 -18.39 7.99
CA THR A 346 -11.90 -17.24 8.82
C THR A 346 -11.73 -15.98 7.96
N ARG A 347 -11.12 -16.11 6.77
CA ARG A 347 -10.77 -14.98 5.91
C ARG A 347 -11.96 -14.42 5.12
N SER A 348 -12.96 -15.24 4.82
CA SER A 348 -14.20 -14.81 4.15
C SER A 348 -15.16 -14.02 5.04
N ALA A 349 -14.94 -14.00 6.37
CA ALA A 349 -15.82 -13.33 7.34
C ALA A 349 -15.16 -12.13 8.06
N TRP A 350 -13.85 -11.89 7.84
CA TRP A 350 -13.07 -10.83 8.47
C TRP A 350 -12.75 -9.75 7.43
N PRO A 351 -12.75 -8.44 7.75
CA PRO A 351 -12.75 -7.84 9.09
C PRO A 351 -14.15 -7.64 9.70
N ASP A 352 -15.16 -7.51 8.86
CA ASP A 352 -16.55 -7.21 9.22
C ASP A 352 -17.48 -7.67 8.08
N LYS A 353 -18.76 -7.26 8.11
CA LYS A 353 -19.74 -7.50 7.04
C LYS A 353 -20.07 -6.24 6.22
N GLU A 354 -19.33 -5.15 6.44
CA GLU A 354 -19.58 -3.89 5.72
C GLU A 354 -19.17 -4.05 4.25
N PRO A 355 -19.97 -3.58 3.28
CA PRO A 355 -19.60 -3.66 1.88
C PRO A 355 -18.35 -2.80 1.61
N ILE A 356 -17.55 -3.22 0.63
CA ILE A 356 -16.44 -2.41 0.14
C ILE A 356 -16.91 -1.08 -0.48
N HIS A 357 -18.02 -1.12 -1.20
CA HIS A 357 -18.65 0.02 -1.84
C HIS A 357 -20.02 0.26 -1.25
N GLN A 358 -20.20 1.45 -0.67
CA GLN A 358 -21.50 1.87 -0.16
C GLN A 358 -22.37 2.36 -1.33
N ALA A 359 -23.67 2.14 -1.25
CA ALA A 359 -24.59 2.65 -2.25
C ALA A 359 -24.54 4.18 -2.30
N SER A 360 -24.60 4.73 -3.52
CA SER A 360 -24.64 6.17 -3.72
C SER A 360 -26.02 6.72 -3.36
N ASP A 361 -26.05 7.79 -2.58
CA ASP A 361 -27.27 8.49 -2.20
C ASP A 361 -26.99 9.99 -2.11
N ILE A 362 -27.52 10.74 -3.09
CA ILE A 362 -27.35 12.19 -3.23
C ILE A 362 -27.87 12.94 -2.01
N SER A 363 -28.89 12.40 -1.32
CA SER A 363 -29.49 13.02 -0.14
C SER A 363 -28.61 12.89 1.10
N SER A 364 -27.80 11.83 1.17
CA SER A 364 -26.85 11.57 2.26
C SER A 364 -25.56 12.40 2.18
N ILE A 365 -25.27 13.00 1.02
CA ILE A 365 -24.03 13.76 0.82
C ILE A 365 -23.96 14.91 1.82
N GLN A 366 -22.76 15.24 2.29
CA GLN A 366 -22.55 16.39 3.16
C GLN A 366 -21.38 17.23 2.69
N VAL A 367 -21.50 18.55 2.81
CA VAL A 367 -20.36 19.46 2.74
C VAL A 367 -19.98 19.82 4.16
N CYS A 368 -18.78 19.42 4.57
CA CYS A 368 -18.28 19.71 5.92
C CYS A 368 -16.76 19.86 5.92
N GLN A 369 -16.22 20.42 7.00
CA GLN A 369 -14.78 20.55 7.15
C GLN A 369 -14.11 19.22 7.48
N ARG A 370 -13.08 18.87 6.70
CA ARG A 370 -12.20 17.73 6.95
C ARG A 370 -10.75 18.10 6.65
N PRO A 371 -9.77 17.43 7.29
CA PRO A 371 -8.37 17.63 7.00
C PRO A 371 -8.01 17.10 5.60
N VAL A 372 -7.25 17.88 4.85
CA VAL A 372 -6.70 17.54 3.54
C VAL A 372 -5.23 17.91 3.46
N VAL A 373 -4.52 17.32 2.51
CA VAL A 373 -3.18 17.80 2.12
C VAL A 373 -3.34 18.99 1.19
N LYS A 374 -2.91 20.18 1.62
CA LYS A 374 -2.93 21.42 0.84
C LYS A 374 -1.57 22.12 0.95
N SER A 375 -0.90 22.30 -0.19
CA SER A 375 0.42 22.94 -0.30
C SER A 375 1.45 22.41 0.71
N GLY A 376 1.51 21.09 0.89
CA GLY A 376 2.47 20.45 1.80
C GLY A 376 2.11 20.56 3.29
N LEU A 377 0.89 20.98 3.63
CA LEU A 377 0.38 21.08 5.00
C LEU A 377 -0.96 20.34 5.13
N ILE A 378 -1.33 20.00 6.36
CA ILE A 378 -2.66 19.50 6.71
C ILE A 378 -3.54 20.69 7.09
N GLU A 379 -4.61 20.90 6.35
CA GLU A 379 -5.56 21.99 6.55
C GLU A 379 -7.00 21.50 6.59
N LEU A 380 -7.84 22.16 7.38
CA LEU A 380 -9.29 22.00 7.30
C LEU A 380 -9.80 22.77 6.09
N VAL A 381 -10.53 22.08 5.22
CA VAL A 381 -11.24 22.68 4.09
C VAL A 381 -12.62 22.05 3.97
N ASP A 382 -13.52 22.71 3.27
CA ASP A 382 -14.79 22.12 2.90
C ASP A 382 -14.56 21.00 1.88
N VAL A 383 -15.03 19.80 2.23
CA VAL A 383 -15.00 18.61 1.38
C VAL A 383 -16.39 18.04 1.25
N VAL A 384 -16.58 17.21 0.23
CA VAL A 384 -17.81 16.45 0.02
C VAL A 384 -17.65 15.06 0.61
N VAL A 385 -18.41 14.77 1.66
CA VAL A 385 -18.48 13.44 2.28
C VAL A 385 -19.64 12.67 1.67
N THR A 386 -19.37 11.44 1.26
CA THR A 386 -20.36 10.47 0.79
C THR A 386 -20.23 9.19 1.63
N ALA A 387 -21.21 8.28 1.54
CA ALA A 387 -21.14 6.99 2.24
C ALA A 387 -19.89 6.18 1.85
N ASP A 388 -19.48 6.22 0.58
CA ASP A 388 -18.30 5.51 0.06
C ASP A 388 -16.98 6.27 0.30
N GLN A 389 -17.04 7.58 0.55
CA GLN A 389 -15.88 8.44 0.78
C GLN A 389 -15.99 9.19 2.12
N PRO A 390 -15.91 8.48 3.27
CA PRO A 390 -16.16 9.05 4.60
C PRO A 390 -15.12 10.09 5.03
N LEU A 391 -13.89 10.03 4.48
CA LEU A 391 -12.84 11.02 4.71
C LEU A 391 -13.00 12.28 3.84
N GLY A 392 -13.98 12.28 2.94
CA GLY A 392 -14.33 13.38 2.07
C GLY A 392 -13.45 13.53 0.83
N ILE A 393 -14.08 14.07 -0.21
CA ILE A 393 -13.49 14.38 -1.50
C ILE A 393 -13.31 15.90 -1.57
N TRP A 394 -12.06 16.35 -1.63
CA TRP A 394 -11.74 17.77 -1.81
C TRP A 394 -11.81 18.16 -3.28
N HIS A 395 -11.05 17.44 -4.10
CA HIS A 395 -11.04 17.60 -5.54
C HIS A 395 -11.30 16.27 -6.24
N LEU A 396 -12.00 16.35 -7.37
CA LEU A 396 -12.17 15.24 -8.31
C LEU A 396 -11.56 15.67 -9.64
N SER A 397 -10.44 15.06 -10.04
CA SER A 397 -9.70 15.44 -11.25
C SER A 397 -9.38 16.95 -11.33
N GLY A 398 -8.98 17.54 -10.20
CA GLY A 398 -8.66 18.96 -10.08
C GLY A 398 -9.87 19.88 -9.86
N ILE A 399 -11.10 19.35 -9.86
CA ILE A 399 -12.32 20.14 -9.66
C ILE A 399 -12.73 20.15 -8.18
N PRO A 400 -12.87 21.32 -7.53
CA PRO A 400 -13.30 21.38 -6.13
C PRO A 400 -14.79 21.01 -6.03
N LEU A 401 -15.11 19.94 -5.29
CA LEU A 401 -16.47 19.40 -5.27
C LEU A 401 -17.43 20.13 -4.31
N ALA A 402 -16.94 20.73 -3.23
CA ALA A 402 -17.81 21.41 -2.28
C ALA A 402 -18.64 22.55 -2.94
N PRO A 403 -18.04 23.44 -3.76
CA PRO A 403 -18.79 24.42 -4.54
C PRO A 403 -19.81 23.80 -5.50
N VAL A 404 -19.48 22.67 -6.14
CA VAL A 404 -20.38 21.95 -7.06
C VAL A 404 -21.64 21.46 -6.32
N VAL A 405 -21.48 20.83 -5.17
CA VAL A 405 -22.60 20.31 -4.37
C VAL A 405 -23.45 21.45 -3.80
N GLN A 406 -22.83 22.55 -3.37
CA GLN A 406 -23.54 23.75 -2.91
C GLN A 406 -24.34 24.42 -4.04
N ALA A 407 -23.76 24.50 -5.24
CA ALA A 407 -24.45 24.99 -6.43
C ALA A 407 -25.65 24.09 -6.78
N TYR A 408 -25.47 22.77 -6.77
CA TYR A 408 -26.54 21.81 -7.01
C TYR A 408 -27.71 22.00 -6.03
N ARG A 409 -27.43 22.08 -4.73
CA ARG A 409 -28.46 22.24 -3.67
C ARG A 409 -29.25 23.53 -3.74
N SER A 410 -28.65 24.58 -4.28
CA SER A 410 -29.28 25.89 -4.39
C SER A 410 -29.95 26.11 -5.74
N SER A 411 -29.90 25.15 -6.66
CA SER A 411 -30.45 25.29 -8.01
C SER A 411 -31.77 24.57 -8.15
N ASP A 412 -32.73 25.21 -8.81
CA ASP A 412 -34.05 24.64 -9.08
C ASP A 412 -34.05 23.72 -10.31
N GLY A 413 -32.97 23.71 -11.10
CA GLY A 413 -32.83 22.84 -12.26
C GLY A 413 -31.46 22.89 -12.95
N LEU A 414 -31.30 22.10 -14.01
CA LEU A 414 -30.01 21.90 -14.69
C LEU A 414 -29.45 23.19 -15.31
N ASN A 415 -30.30 24.04 -15.88
CA ASN A 415 -29.86 25.28 -16.53
C ASN A 415 -29.29 26.28 -15.52
N GLU A 416 -29.94 26.41 -14.36
CA GLU A 416 -29.45 27.27 -13.29
C GLU A 416 -28.13 26.75 -12.70
N LEU A 417 -28.03 25.43 -12.51
CA LEU A 417 -26.79 24.80 -12.06
C LEU A 417 -25.63 25.08 -13.04
N LYS A 418 -25.84 24.89 -14.35
CA LYS A 418 -24.82 25.20 -15.37
C LYS A 418 -24.42 26.68 -15.35
N SER A 419 -25.38 27.58 -15.17
CA SER A 419 -25.12 29.01 -15.04
C SER A 419 -24.25 29.32 -13.82
N LYS A 420 -24.57 28.75 -12.65
CA LYS A 420 -23.76 28.90 -11.43
C LYS A 420 -22.35 28.34 -11.58
N LEU A 421 -22.20 27.15 -12.15
CA LEU A 421 -20.87 26.55 -12.40
C LEU A 421 -20.05 27.43 -13.36
N SER A 422 -20.68 27.98 -14.40
CA SER A 422 -20.03 28.92 -15.33
C SER A 422 -19.58 30.20 -14.61
N ALA A 423 -20.43 30.76 -13.73
CA ALA A 423 -20.09 31.93 -12.93
C ALA A 423 -18.94 31.67 -11.93
N MET A 424 -18.78 30.43 -11.49
CA MET A 424 -17.64 29.96 -10.69
C MET A 424 -16.36 29.71 -11.51
N GLY A 425 -16.41 29.92 -12.83
CA GLY A 425 -15.27 29.76 -13.73
C GLY A 425 -15.02 28.33 -14.22
N PHE A 426 -15.99 27.42 -14.08
CA PHE A 426 -15.83 26.03 -14.54
C PHE A 426 -15.94 25.96 -16.06
N THR A 427 -14.97 25.30 -16.70
CA THR A 427 -15.00 25.07 -18.15
C THR A 427 -16.16 24.13 -18.54
N PRO A 428 -16.62 24.15 -19.80
CA PRO A 428 -17.67 23.23 -20.25
C PRO A 428 -17.36 21.76 -19.96
N GLU A 429 -16.10 21.33 -20.11
CA GLU A 429 -15.64 19.98 -19.78
C GLU A 429 -15.77 19.67 -18.28
N GLN A 430 -15.33 20.60 -17.43
CA GLN A 430 -15.46 20.45 -15.97
C GLN A 430 -16.93 20.39 -15.54
N GLN A 431 -17.81 21.14 -16.19
CA GLN A 431 -19.25 21.07 -15.94
C GLN A 431 -19.82 19.71 -16.32
N VAL A 432 -19.51 19.19 -17.52
CA VAL A 432 -19.94 17.86 -17.96
C VAL A 432 -19.49 16.79 -16.97
N PHE A 433 -18.22 16.85 -16.54
CA PHE A 433 -17.67 15.91 -15.58
C PHE A 433 -18.35 16.02 -14.19
N SER A 434 -18.57 17.24 -13.69
CA SER A 434 -19.25 17.50 -12.42
C SER A 434 -20.69 16.97 -12.42
N LEU A 435 -21.42 17.20 -13.52
CA LEU A 435 -22.78 16.69 -13.71
C LEU A 435 -22.80 15.16 -13.81
N GLY A 436 -21.83 14.57 -14.50
CA GLY A 436 -21.65 13.11 -14.57
C GLY A 436 -21.44 12.50 -13.18
N TRP A 437 -20.58 13.12 -12.37
CA TRP A 437 -20.37 12.70 -10.98
C TRP A 437 -21.64 12.85 -10.13
N LEU A 438 -22.36 13.98 -10.21
CA LEU A 438 -23.63 14.16 -9.50
C LEU A 438 -24.67 13.10 -9.90
N ARG A 439 -24.77 12.73 -11.18
CA ARG A 439 -25.64 11.63 -11.65
C ARG A 439 -25.25 10.29 -11.05
N GLN A 440 -23.95 9.99 -10.98
CA GLN A 440 -23.46 8.77 -10.32
C GLN A 440 -23.83 8.75 -8.83
N GLN A 441 -23.92 9.92 -8.20
CA GLN A 441 -24.40 10.05 -6.83
C GLN A 441 -25.93 9.93 -6.68
N GLY A 442 -26.70 9.88 -7.78
CA GLY A 442 -28.16 9.78 -7.76
C GLY A 442 -28.90 11.08 -8.04
N ALA A 443 -28.22 12.16 -8.47
CA ALA A 443 -28.91 13.37 -8.91
C ALA A 443 -29.71 13.11 -10.20
N ALA A 444 -31.02 13.37 -10.14
CA ALA A 444 -31.85 13.48 -11.33
C ALA A 444 -31.82 14.92 -11.84
N PHE A 445 -31.62 15.07 -13.14
CA PHE A 445 -31.81 16.33 -13.84
C PHE A 445 -32.94 16.09 -14.83
N ASP A 446 -33.99 16.90 -14.79
CA ASP A 446 -35.04 16.80 -15.80
C ASP A 446 -34.40 16.86 -17.20
N SER A 447 -34.73 15.89 -18.04
CA SER A 447 -34.31 15.90 -19.43
C SER A 447 -34.84 17.18 -20.05
N VAL A 448 -33.93 18.04 -20.53
CA VAL A 448 -34.28 19.17 -21.36
C VAL A 448 -34.98 18.58 -22.59
N THR A 449 -36.31 18.61 -22.60
CA THR A 449 -37.07 18.61 -23.84
C THR A 449 -36.52 19.75 -24.67
N GLY A 450 -36.03 19.41 -25.86
CA GLY A 450 -35.25 20.29 -26.73
C GLY A 450 -35.96 21.54 -27.22
#